data_AF-A0A2D5JLL1-F1
#
_entry.id   AF-A0A2D5JLL1-F1
#
_cell.length_a   1.000
_cell.length_b   1.000
_cell.length_c   1.000
_cell.angle_alpha   90.00
_cell.angle_beta   90.00
_cell.angle_gamma   90.00
#
_symmetry.space_group_name_H-M   'P 1'
#
loop_
_entity.id
_entity.type
_entity.pdbx_description
1 polymer ?
#
loop_
_entity_poly.entity_id
_entity_poly.type
_entity_poly.pdbx_seq_one_letter_code
_entity_poly.pdbx_strand_id
1 'polypeptide(L)'
;MTSNAWQQMIYGDFRSIADTANFIIVHPQGLLNSLGETHWSLGQSSVDDIGFVNALYAHLVSNYNINLDQVYSTGMSNGGAMSYYLACNMSDKIAAIASVTGSMGPFT
;
A
#
# COMPACT_ATOMS: atom_id res chain seq x y z
N MET A 1 -0.77 -17.36 7.72
CA MET A 1 -0.31 -16.25 8.59
C MET A 1 -0.75 -14.98 7.93
N THR A 2 -1.49 -14.14 8.63
CA THR A 2 -1.92 -12.81 8.16
C THR A 2 -1.32 -11.75 9.07
N SER A 3 -1.34 -10.50 8.63
CA SER A 3 -0.71 -9.40 9.37
C SER A 3 -1.47 -8.09 9.21
N ASN A 4 -1.31 -7.21 10.19
CA ASN A 4 -1.90 -5.87 10.21
C ASN A 4 -0.85 -4.77 10.00
N ALA A 5 -1.29 -3.51 9.91
CA ALA A 5 -0.44 -2.35 9.67
C ALA A 5 0.70 -2.21 10.70
N TRP A 6 0.42 -2.49 11.98
CA TRP A 6 1.42 -2.40 13.04
C TRP A 6 2.49 -3.48 12.92
N GLN A 7 2.10 -4.71 12.58
CA GLN A 7 3.04 -5.80 12.33
C GLN A 7 3.89 -5.52 11.09
N GLN A 8 3.30 -4.98 10.01
CA GLN A 8 4.04 -4.61 8.80
C GLN A 8 5.09 -3.51 9.06
N MET A 9 4.77 -2.53 9.90
CA MET A 9 5.72 -1.52 10.38
C MET A 9 6.96 -2.15 11.05
N ILE A 10 6.79 -3.29 11.72
CA ILE A 10 7.90 -3.96 12.42
C ILE A 10 8.66 -4.92 11.49
N TYR A 11 7.97 -5.59 10.57
CA TYR A 11 8.62 -6.57 9.69
C TYR A 11 9.49 -5.94 8.61
N GLY A 12 8.99 -4.87 7.97
CA GLY A 12 9.76 -4.14 6.94
C GLY A 12 10.62 -3.01 7.50
N ASP A 13 10.28 -2.53 8.70
CA ASP A 13 10.84 -1.38 9.42
C ASP A 13 11.73 -0.44 8.61
N PHE A 14 11.10 0.45 7.84
CA PHE A 14 11.80 1.50 7.11
C PHE A 14 12.08 2.76 7.96
N ARG A 15 11.68 2.82 9.23
CA ARG A 15 11.65 4.09 10.00
C ARG A 15 13.01 4.77 10.10
N SER A 16 14.06 4.01 10.42
CA SER A 16 15.43 4.55 10.47
C SER A 16 15.93 5.05 9.11
N ILE A 17 15.48 4.43 8.02
CA ILE A 17 15.80 4.87 6.66
C ILE A 17 15.01 6.15 6.33
N ALA A 18 13.73 6.24 6.68
CA ALA A 18 12.93 7.45 6.52
C ALA A 18 13.52 8.66 7.25
N ASP A 19 14.02 8.47 8.48
CA ASP A 19 14.64 9.51 9.29
C ASP A 19 15.88 10.13 8.61
N THR A 20 16.54 9.38 7.73
CA THR A 20 17.79 9.80 7.07
C THR A 20 17.63 10.14 5.59
N ALA A 21 16.69 9.49 4.90
CA ALA A 21 16.42 9.66 3.48
C ALA A 21 15.25 10.61 3.18
N ASN A 22 14.65 11.20 4.23
CA ASN A 22 13.65 12.27 4.12
C ASN A 22 12.40 11.87 3.32
N PHE A 23 11.79 10.74 3.68
CA PHE A 23 10.50 10.32 3.13
C PHE A 23 9.53 9.94 4.24
N ILE A 24 8.23 10.00 3.93
CA ILE A 24 7.17 9.61 4.85
C ILE A 24 6.82 8.14 4.59
N ILE A 25 6.77 7.33 5.64
CA ILE A 25 6.28 5.96 5.56
C ILE A 25 4.86 5.90 6.06
N VAL A 26 4.03 5.17 5.32
CA VAL A 26 2.62 4.95 5.65
C VAL A 26 2.34 3.46 5.60
N HIS A 27 1.74 2.93 6.68
CA HIS A 27 1.31 1.53 6.77
C HIS A 27 -0.22 1.49 6.78
N PRO A 28 -0.87 1.48 5.61
CA PRO A 28 -2.33 1.44 5.55
C PRO A 28 -2.87 0.07 5.98
N GLN A 29 -4.07 0.06 6.57
CA GLN A 29 -4.70 -1.14 7.11
C GLN A 29 -5.83 -1.62 6.20
N GLY A 30 -5.65 -2.82 5.63
CA GLY A 30 -6.74 -3.51 4.91
C GLY A 30 -7.85 -4.01 5.84
N LEU A 31 -9.05 -4.21 5.30
CA LEU A 31 -10.21 -4.69 6.05
C LEU A 31 -10.14 -6.19 6.35
N LEU A 32 -11.02 -6.66 7.23
CA LEU A 32 -11.14 -8.08 7.57
C LEU A 32 -11.83 -8.86 6.45
N ASN A 33 -11.31 -10.05 6.13
CA ASN A 33 -12.01 -11.05 5.31
C ASN A 33 -13.06 -11.80 6.15
N SER A 34 -13.75 -12.76 5.54
CA SER A 34 -14.73 -13.63 6.20
C SER A 34 -14.15 -14.49 7.33
N LEU A 35 -12.83 -14.66 7.38
CA LEU A 35 -12.10 -15.39 8.42
C LEU A 35 -11.64 -14.46 9.57
N GLY A 36 -11.95 -13.16 9.51
CA GLY A 36 -11.52 -12.19 10.51
C GLY A 36 -10.06 -11.76 10.35
N GLU A 37 -9.47 -11.96 9.18
CA GLU A 37 -8.07 -11.63 8.91
C GLU A 37 -7.95 -10.37 8.04
N THR A 38 -7.00 -9.50 8.38
CA THR A 38 -6.72 -8.29 7.60
C THR A 38 -6.14 -8.63 6.23
N HIS A 39 -6.66 -8.02 5.17
CA HIS A 39 -6.23 -8.26 3.79
C HIS A 39 -6.60 -7.10 2.86
N TRP A 40 -5.98 -7.08 1.68
CA TRP A 40 -6.41 -6.33 0.50
C TRP A 40 -7.34 -7.20 -0.34
N SER A 41 -8.50 -6.65 -0.70
CA SER A 41 -9.50 -7.34 -1.52
C SER A 41 -9.12 -7.39 -3.00
N LEU A 42 -8.35 -6.42 -3.50
CA LEU A 42 -7.84 -6.38 -4.88
C LEU A 42 -8.96 -6.45 -5.93
N GLY A 43 -10.09 -5.78 -5.66
CA GLY A 43 -11.26 -5.79 -6.55
C GLY A 43 -12.04 -7.11 -6.59
N GLN A 44 -11.70 -8.09 -5.75
CA GLN A 44 -12.40 -9.39 -5.68
C GLN A 44 -13.63 -9.37 -4.75
N SER A 45 -13.92 -8.24 -4.11
CA SER A 45 -15.05 -8.04 -3.22
C SER A 45 -15.64 -6.64 -3.41
N SER A 46 -16.67 -6.30 -2.64
CA SER A 46 -17.25 -4.94 -2.61
C SER A 46 -16.39 -3.92 -1.86
N VAL A 47 -15.25 -4.33 -1.29
CA VAL A 47 -14.32 -3.42 -0.62
C VAL A 47 -13.59 -2.56 -1.64
N ASP A 48 -13.66 -1.24 -1.46
CA ASP A 48 -13.01 -0.25 -2.31
C ASP A 48 -11.61 0.11 -1.79
N ASP A 49 -10.64 -0.78 -2.07
CA ASP A 49 -9.24 -0.55 -1.68
C ASP A 49 -8.64 0.68 -2.38
N ILE A 50 -9.02 0.96 -3.63
CA ILE A 50 -8.50 2.10 -4.40
C ILE A 50 -9.07 3.42 -3.87
N GLY A 51 -10.37 3.49 -3.60
CA GLY A 51 -10.99 4.66 -2.99
C GLY A 51 -10.37 4.99 -1.63
N PHE A 52 -10.09 3.98 -0.80
CA PHE A 52 -9.39 4.17 0.46
C PHE A 52 -7.98 4.73 0.28
N VAL A 53 -7.15 4.12 -0.57
CA VAL A 53 -5.77 4.59 -0.79
C VAL A 53 -5.74 5.97 -1.46
N ASN A 54 -6.69 6.27 -2.35
CA ASN A 54 -6.79 7.58 -2.98
C ASN A 54 -7.20 8.68 -1.99
N ALA A 55 -8.11 8.38 -1.06
CA ALA A 55 -8.47 9.29 0.03
C ALA A 55 -7.28 9.52 0.98
N LEU A 56 -6.54 8.46 1.31
CA LEU A 56 -5.32 8.55 2.11
C LEU A 56 -4.24 9.40 1.42
N TYR A 57 -4.00 9.16 0.13
CA TYR A 57 -3.09 9.97 -0.68
C TYR A 57 -3.47 11.44 -0.66
N ALA A 58 -4.75 11.77 -0.93
CA ALA A 58 -5.23 13.15 -0.92
C ALA A 58 -5.03 13.82 0.45
N HIS A 59 -5.32 13.09 1.54
CA HIS A 59 -5.09 13.56 2.89
C HIS A 59 -3.59 13.83 3.17
N LEU A 60 -2.69 12.97 2.71
CA LEU A 60 -1.25 13.17 2.91
C LEU A 60 -0.73 14.37 2.12
N VAL A 61 -1.12 14.50 0.85
CA VAL A 61 -0.73 15.62 -0.01
C VAL A 61 -1.27 16.95 0.52
N SER A 62 -2.45 16.97 1.15
CA SER A 62 -2.99 18.21 1.72
C SER A 62 -2.32 18.64 3.03
N ASN A 63 -1.72 17.71 3.78
CA ASN A 63 -1.18 17.97 5.12
C ASN A 63 0.35 18.00 5.18
N TYR A 64 1.03 17.46 4.17
CA TYR A 64 2.48 17.33 4.13
C TYR A 64 3.03 17.77 2.78
N ASN A 65 4.29 18.22 2.77
CA ASN A 65 4.99 18.57 1.53
C ASN A 65 5.54 17.29 0.86
N ILE A 66 4.71 16.65 0.04
CA ILE A 66 5.05 15.42 -0.68
C ILE A 66 5.55 15.75 -2.08
N ASN A 67 6.68 15.17 -2.49
CA ASN A 67 7.07 15.16 -3.89
C ASN A 67 6.22 14.13 -4.65
N LEU A 68 5.31 14.60 -5.50
CA LEU A 68 4.34 13.74 -6.19
C LEU A 68 5.00 12.81 -7.22
N ASP A 69 6.20 13.15 -7.70
CA ASP A 69 6.99 12.31 -8.60
C ASP A 69 7.72 11.17 -7.86
N GLN A 70 7.62 11.11 -6.52
CA GLN A 70 8.34 10.17 -5.66
C GLN A 70 7.40 9.44 -4.68
N VAL A 71 6.26 8.99 -5.18
CA VAL A 71 5.31 8.20 -4.40
C VAL A 71 5.42 6.74 -4.81
N TYR A 72 5.75 5.88 -3.85
CA TYR A 72 6.09 4.48 -4.08
C TYR A 72 5.15 3.54 -3.31
N SER A 73 4.99 2.31 -3.81
CA SER A 73 4.27 1.25 -3.11
C SER A 73 5.10 -0.03 -3.03
N THR A 74 5.09 -0.69 -1.89
CA THR A 74 5.75 -1.97 -1.69
C THR A 74 5.01 -2.82 -0.68
N GLY A 75 5.13 -4.14 -0.81
CA GLY A 75 4.54 -5.07 0.14
C GLY A 75 4.85 -6.52 -0.18
N MET A 76 4.60 -7.39 0.80
CA MET A 76 4.81 -8.83 0.66
C MET A 76 3.50 -9.58 0.38
N SER A 77 3.55 -10.60 -0.49
CA SER A 77 2.42 -11.50 -0.79
C SER A 77 1.17 -10.74 -1.23
N ASN A 78 0.08 -10.74 -0.45
CA ASN A 78 -1.13 -9.95 -0.74
C ASN A 78 -0.85 -8.44 -0.80
N GLY A 79 0.11 -7.92 -0.01
CA GLY A 79 0.56 -6.52 -0.14
C GLY A 79 1.41 -6.27 -1.39
N GLY A 80 2.13 -7.28 -1.87
CA GLY A 80 2.86 -7.21 -3.14
C GLY A 80 1.90 -7.19 -4.33
N ALA A 81 0.83 -7.99 -4.27
CA ALA A 81 -0.26 -7.93 -5.24
C ALA A 81 -1.00 -6.58 -5.18
N MET A 82 -1.20 -5.99 -3.98
CA MET A 82 -1.73 -4.63 -3.83
C MET A 82 -0.84 -3.58 -4.46
N SER A 83 0.49 -3.75 -4.44
CA SER A 83 1.41 -2.83 -5.11
C SER A 83 1.18 -2.83 -6.63
N TYR A 84 1.05 -4.02 -7.24
CA TYR A 84 0.65 -4.13 -8.65
C TYR A 84 -0.73 -3.51 -8.90
N TYR A 85 -1.71 -3.80 -8.05
CA TYR A 85 -3.06 -3.24 -8.14
C TYR A 85 -3.08 -1.71 -8.16
N LEU A 86 -2.27 -1.08 -7.31
CA LEU A 86 -2.11 0.37 -7.27
C LEU A 86 -1.42 0.91 -8.53
N ALA A 87 -0.43 0.21 -9.08
CA ALA A 87 0.18 0.61 -10.34
C ALA A 87 -0.83 0.61 -11.50
N CYS A 88 -1.74 -0.37 -11.56
CA CYS A 88 -2.77 -0.40 -12.60
C CYS A 88 -3.84 0.70 -12.44
N ASN A 89 -4.30 0.95 -11.22
CA ASN A 89 -5.45 1.83 -10.98
C ASN A 89 -5.09 3.27 -10.60
N MET A 90 -3.84 3.52 -10.20
CA MET A 90 -3.32 4.82 -9.75
C MET A 90 -1.97 5.13 -10.41
N SER A 91 -1.79 4.71 -11.67
CA SER A 91 -0.55 4.93 -12.46
C SER A 91 -0.16 6.41 -12.60
N ASP A 92 -1.12 7.33 -12.46
CA ASP A 92 -0.91 8.77 -12.47
C ASP A 92 -0.31 9.32 -11.15
N LYS A 93 -0.33 8.51 -10.08
CA LYS A 93 0.09 8.92 -8.72
C LYS A 93 1.21 8.06 -8.14
N ILE A 94 1.40 6.83 -8.63
CA ILE A 94 2.43 5.91 -8.13
C ILE A 94 3.59 5.88 -9.12
N ALA A 95 4.73 6.44 -8.70
CA ALA A 95 5.92 6.56 -9.54
C ALA A 95 6.63 5.21 -9.78
N ALA A 96 6.67 4.34 -8.76
CA ALA A 96 7.21 2.99 -8.89
C ALA A 96 6.67 2.05 -7.81
N ILE A 97 6.78 0.75 -8.07
CA ILE A 97 6.37 -0.30 -7.13
C ILE A 97 7.47 -1.34 -6.92
N ALA A 98 7.48 -1.98 -5.76
CA ALA A 98 8.30 -3.14 -5.46
C ALA A 98 7.46 -4.25 -4.82
N SER A 99 7.18 -5.32 -5.57
CA SER A 99 6.42 -6.47 -5.05
C SER A 99 7.36 -7.52 -4.49
N VAL A 100 7.14 -7.93 -3.23
CA VAL A 100 7.87 -9.04 -2.60
C VAL A 100 6.96 -10.26 -2.61
N THR A 101 7.28 -11.27 -3.41
CA THR A 101 6.49 -12.52 -3.51
C THR A 101 4.98 -12.32 -3.75
N GLY A 102 4.57 -11.18 -4.33
CA GLY A 102 3.21 -10.92 -4.77
C GLY A 102 3.05 -11.29 -6.24
N SER A 103 1.88 -11.79 -6.61
CA SER A 103 1.60 -12.22 -7.99
C SER A 103 0.85 -11.14 -8.78
N MET A 104 1.17 -11.02 -10.07
CA MET A 104 0.33 -10.33 -11.04
C MET A 104 -0.78 -11.28 -11.52
N GLY A 105 -1.96 -10.75 -11.74
CA GLY A 105 -3.13 -11.49 -12.21
C GLY A 105 -4.04 -10.60 -13.04
N PRO A 106 -5.21 -11.08 -13.50
CA PRO A 106 -6.09 -10.29 -14.38
C PRO A 106 -6.59 -8.97 -13.78
N PHE A 107 -6.51 -8.84 -12.47
CA PHE A 107 -6.96 -7.67 -11.72
C PHE A 107 -5.81 -6.78 -11.25
N THR A 108 -4.53 -7.17 -11.43
CA THR A 108 -3.33 -6.46 -10.91
C THR A 108 -2.27 -6.25 -11.97
#